data_AF-A0A9P0P1P4-F1
#
_entry.id   AF-A0A9P0P1P4-F1
#
_cell.length_a   1.000
_cell.length_b   1.000
_cell.length_c   1.000
_cell.angle_alpha   90.00
_cell.angle_beta   90.00
_cell.angle_gamma   90.00
#
_symmetry.space_group_name_H-M   'P 1'
#
loop_
_entity.id
_entity.type
_entity.pdbx_description
1 polymer ?
#
loop_
_entity_poly.entity_id
_entity_poly.type
_entity_poly.pdbx_seq_one_letter_code
_entity_poly.pdbx_strand_id
1 'polypeptide(L)'
;MYYQKNCVRTKKYIDVWPVNFLNPGESDAFDTTSLFMLQLACIVNMVPLWSRLKLRVRLCEGGQSQGTLEVESHPAQAVVTYRDRLTDMLTRLRIEAELAPVQEWRRIVERSRHSEWEAYAKNINSMILQQAEETAVTFIYLPAPSFEGKEAYYKFLEIITNNTPPTILVHGISTVTSTTL
;
A
#
# COMPACT_ATOMS: atom_id res chain seq x y z
N MET A 1 -18.11 -6.29 -19.15
CA MET A 1 -16.82 -5.91 -19.81
C MET A 1 -16.79 -4.49 -20.38
N TYR A 2 -17.88 -3.92 -20.94
CA TYR A 2 -17.84 -2.56 -21.53
C TYR A 2 -17.62 -1.42 -20.51
N TYR A 3 -18.23 -1.49 -19.33
CA TYR A 3 -18.05 -0.47 -18.27
C TYR A 3 -16.59 -0.33 -17.79
N GLN A 4 -15.88 -1.45 -17.67
CA GLN A 4 -14.50 -1.48 -17.19
C GLN A 4 -13.54 -0.84 -18.22
N LYS A 5 -13.78 -1.03 -19.52
CA LYS A 5 -13.00 -0.38 -20.59
C LYS A 5 -13.14 1.14 -20.57
N ASN A 6 -14.33 1.67 -20.27
CA ASN A 6 -14.55 3.11 -20.23
C ASN A 6 -13.93 3.77 -18.98
N CYS A 7 -14.01 3.11 -17.82
CA CYS A 7 -13.37 3.60 -16.60
C CYS A 7 -11.84 3.67 -16.76
N VAL A 8 -11.22 2.62 -17.30
CA VAL A 8 -9.77 2.59 -17.51
C VAL A 8 -9.30 3.69 -18.47
N ARG A 9 -10.13 4.11 -19.44
CA ARG A 9 -9.82 5.14 -20.46
C ARG A 9 -9.80 6.58 -19.94
N THR A 10 -10.46 6.88 -18.83
CA THR A 10 -10.51 8.24 -18.27
C THR A 10 -9.56 8.43 -17.10
N LYS A 11 -9.09 7.35 -16.49
CA LYS A 11 -8.17 7.36 -15.34
C LYS A 11 -6.71 7.46 -15.75
N LYS A 12 -5.84 7.78 -14.79
CA LYS A 12 -4.41 8.00 -14.98
C LYS A 12 -3.53 7.03 -14.20
N TYR A 13 -4.05 6.40 -13.14
CA TYR A 13 -3.22 5.68 -12.19
C TYR A 13 -3.66 4.25 -11.90
N ILE A 14 -2.68 3.42 -11.56
CA ILE A 14 -2.84 2.17 -10.82
C ILE A 14 -2.20 2.42 -9.45
N ASP A 15 -2.97 2.33 -8.37
CA ASP A 15 -2.44 2.57 -7.03
C ASP A 15 -2.14 1.27 -6.31
N VAL A 16 -1.01 1.21 -5.61
CA VAL A 16 -0.62 0.09 -4.75
C VAL A 16 -0.44 0.59 -3.33
N TRP A 17 -1.10 -0.06 -2.37
CA TRP A 17 -1.01 0.21 -0.94
C TRP A 17 -0.27 -0.93 -0.23
N PRO A 18 1.08 -0.88 -0.18
CA PRO A 18 1.92 -1.94 0.39
C PRO A 18 2.00 -1.82 1.92
N VAL A 19 0.84 -1.84 2.58
CA VAL A 19 0.68 -1.64 4.03
C VAL A 19 -0.35 -2.61 4.56
N ASN A 20 -0.02 -3.34 5.62
CA ASN A 20 -0.96 -4.18 6.34
C ASN A 20 -1.86 -3.29 7.21
N PHE A 21 -2.99 -2.85 6.66
CA PHE A 21 -3.90 -1.96 7.40
C PHE A 21 -4.51 -2.60 8.66
N LEU A 22 -4.52 -3.93 8.81
CA LEU A 22 -5.04 -4.56 10.03
C LEU A 22 -4.00 -4.52 11.16
N ASN A 23 -2.72 -4.68 10.82
CA ASN A 23 -1.62 -4.63 11.76
C ASN A 23 -0.40 -3.97 11.09
N PRO A 24 -0.35 -2.63 11.05
CA PRO A 24 0.66 -1.91 10.29
C PRO A 24 2.06 -2.07 10.88
N GLY A 25 3.00 -2.50 10.05
CA GLY A 25 4.40 -2.71 10.40
C GLY A 25 5.36 -1.88 9.52
N GLU A 26 6.58 -1.65 10.03
CA GLU A 26 7.62 -0.93 9.29
C GLU A 26 8.20 -1.72 8.10
N SER A 27 7.96 -3.03 8.07
CA SER A 27 8.45 -3.92 7.01
C SER A 27 7.38 -4.27 5.98
N ASP A 28 6.14 -3.78 6.13
CA ASP A 28 5.00 -4.21 5.30
C ASP A 28 5.30 -4.08 3.81
N ALA A 29 5.92 -2.97 3.38
CA ALA A 29 6.19 -2.76 1.96
C ALA A 29 7.30 -3.63 1.37
N PHE A 30 8.03 -4.35 2.21
CA PHE A 30 9.17 -5.19 1.82
C PHE A 30 8.89 -6.69 1.99
N ASP A 31 7.71 -7.05 2.50
CA ASP A 31 7.35 -8.43 2.75
C ASP A 31 6.90 -9.17 1.48
N THR A 32 6.65 -10.48 1.63
CA THR A 32 6.24 -11.34 0.51
C THR A 32 4.95 -10.86 -0.15
N THR A 33 4.00 -10.36 0.63
CA THR A 33 2.71 -9.89 0.12
C THR A 33 2.87 -8.63 -0.72
N SER A 34 3.62 -7.65 -0.23
CA SER A 34 3.84 -6.39 -0.94
C SER A 34 4.67 -6.59 -2.20
N LEU A 35 5.70 -7.45 -2.16
CA LEU A 35 6.49 -7.79 -3.34
C LEU A 35 5.62 -8.46 -4.42
N PHE A 36 4.81 -9.44 -4.04
CA PHE A 36 3.90 -10.10 -4.97
C PHE A 36 2.86 -9.12 -5.55
N MET A 37 2.29 -8.26 -4.70
CA MET A 37 1.34 -7.24 -5.11
C MET A 37 1.95 -6.23 -6.11
N LEU A 38 3.18 -5.78 -5.88
CA LEU A 38 3.90 -4.90 -6.81
C LEU A 38 4.15 -5.59 -8.16
N GLN A 39 4.51 -6.88 -8.16
CA GLN A 39 4.66 -7.66 -9.38
C GLN A 39 3.34 -7.78 -10.16
N LEU A 40 2.23 -8.09 -9.48
CA LEU A 40 0.91 -8.13 -10.12
C LEU A 40 0.52 -6.79 -10.74
N ALA A 41 0.73 -5.70 -9.99
CA ALA A 41 0.43 -4.36 -10.48
C ALA A 41 1.30 -3.98 -11.69
N CYS A 42 2.57 -4.37 -11.69
CA CYS A 42 3.48 -4.22 -12.81
C CYS A 42 3.01 -5.02 -14.05
N ILE A 43 2.60 -6.28 -13.89
CA ILE A 43 2.06 -7.10 -14.99
C ILE A 43 0.80 -6.46 -15.57
N VAL A 44 -0.11 -5.98 -14.72
CA VAL A 44 -1.30 -5.25 -15.18
C VAL A 44 -0.90 -4.01 -15.97
N ASN A 45 0.09 -3.25 -15.50
CA ASN A 45 0.60 -2.07 -16.19
C ASN A 45 1.28 -2.40 -17.54
N MET A 46 1.73 -3.63 -17.79
CA MET A 46 2.27 -4.03 -19.10
C MET A 46 1.18 -4.34 -20.15
N VAL A 47 -0.08 -4.52 -19.74
CA VAL A 47 -1.18 -4.86 -20.66
C VAL A 47 -1.57 -3.61 -21.49
N PRO A 48 -1.75 -3.70 -22.83
CA PRO A 48 -1.96 -2.53 -23.70
C PRO A 48 -3.09 -1.56 -23.30
N LEU A 49 -4.14 -2.06 -22.64
CA LEU A 49 -5.25 -1.21 -22.16
C LEU A 49 -4.84 -0.34 -20.96
N TRP A 50 -3.86 -0.79 -20.18
CA TRP A 50 -3.46 -0.24 -18.89
C TRP A 50 -2.07 0.41 -18.92
N SER A 51 -1.27 0.18 -19.96
CA SER A 51 0.11 0.68 -20.10
C SER A 51 0.26 2.19 -20.20
N ARG A 52 -0.83 2.90 -20.51
CA ARG A 52 -0.87 4.37 -20.45
C ARG A 52 -1.03 4.93 -19.03
N LEU A 53 -1.40 4.08 -18.06
CA LEU A 53 -1.55 4.48 -16.67
C LEU A 53 -0.19 4.50 -15.99
N LYS A 54 0.00 5.38 -15.01
CA LYS A 54 1.18 5.38 -14.16
C LYS A 54 0.94 4.50 -12.94
N LEU A 55 1.89 3.64 -12.63
CA LEU A 55 1.89 2.91 -11.36
C LEU A 55 2.32 3.86 -10.23
N ARG A 56 1.51 3.99 -9.18
CA ARG A 56 1.83 4.75 -7.97
C ARG A 56 1.88 3.84 -6.76
N VAL A 57 2.98 3.86 -6.04
CA VAL A 57 3.11 3.20 -4.75
C VAL A 57 2.87 4.21 -3.65
N ARG A 58 1.89 3.90 -2.79
CA ARG A 58 1.48 4.76 -1.68
C ARG A 58 2.47 4.62 -0.53
N LEU A 59 3.08 5.74 -0.19
CA LEU A 59 4.15 5.83 0.78
C LEU A 59 3.57 6.25 2.14
N CYS A 60 3.35 5.26 2.99
CA CYS A 60 2.81 5.41 4.34
C CYS A 60 3.96 5.41 5.37
N GLU A 61 4.46 6.60 5.73
CA GLU A 61 5.59 6.75 6.66
C GLU A 61 5.12 6.98 8.11
N GLY A 62 5.74 6.28 9.08
CA GLY A 62 5.58 6.58 10.51
C GLY A 62 4.52 5.76 11.26
N GLY A 63 4.42 4.46 10.99
CA GLY A 63 3.45 3.56 11.64
C GLY A 63 3.79 3.15 13.09
N GLN A 64 5.07 3.05 13.48
CA GLN A 64 5.45 2.75 14.87
C GLN A 64 6.89 3.24 15.14
N SER A 65 7.08 4.53 15.39
CA SER A 65 8.30 4.96 16.10
C SER A 65 8.14 4.56 17.58
N GLN A 66 8.50 3.33 17.95
CA GLN A 66 9.02 3.14 19.31
C GLN A 66 10.35 3.90 19.36
N GLY A 67 10.46 4.81 20.32
CA GLY A 67 11.48 5.85 20.34
C GLY A 67 12.88 5.30 20.11
N THR A 68 13.48 5.68 19.00
CA THR A 68 14.92 5.86 18.98
C THR A 68 15.18 7.14 19.76
N LEU A 69 15.59 6.98 21.01
CA LEU A 69 16.42 7.95 21.70
C LEU A 69 17.39 8.53 20.67
N GLU A 70 17.34 9.84 20.48
CA GLU A 70 18.34 10.58 19.71
C GLU A 70 19.67 10.39 20.44
N VAL A 71 20.36 9.29 20.15
CA VAL A 71 21.76 9.13 20.51
C VAL A 71 22.52 10.01 19.54
N GLU A 72 22.82 11.22 19.98
CA GLU A 72 23.80 12.12 19.37
C GLU A 72 25.05 11.30 18.99
N SER A 73 25.19 10.95 17.71
CA SER A 73 26.35 10.20 17.28
C SER A 73 26.65 10.44 15.79
N HIS A 74 27.72 11.22 15.60
CA HIS A 74 28.56 11.37 14.42
C HIS A 74 28.01 12.17 13.21
N PRO A 75 28.70 13.24 12.78
CA PRO A 75 28.40 13.88 11.51
C PRO A 75 28.92 13.02 10.33
N ALA A 76 28.12 12.92 9.26
CA ALA A 76 28.47 12.47 7.90
C ALA A 76 28.00 11.09 7.39
N GLN A 77 27.14 10.33 8.08
CA GLN A 77 26.39 9.25 7.43
C GLN A 77 24.97 9.69 7.10
N ALA A 78 24.65 9.75 5.81
CA ALA A 78 23.29 10.01 5.34
C ALA A 78 22.36 8.91 5.89
N VAL A 79 21.37 9.32 6.70
CA VAL A 79 20.35 8.41 7.22
C VAL A 79 19.54 7.91 6.01
N VAL A 80 19.62 6.61 5.72
CA VAL A 80 18.85 5.98 4.64
C VAL A 80 17.37 6.02 5.01
N THR A 81 16.56 6.73 4.23
CA THR A 81 15.14 6.89 4.52
C THR A 81 14.32 5.68 4.04
N TYR A 82 13.09 5.55 4.55
CA TYR A 82 12.15 4.53 4.06
C TYR A 82 11.87 4.71 2.56
N ARG A 83 11.75 5.96 2.10
CA ARG A 83 11.63 6.32 0.68
C ARG A 83 12.82 5.82 -0.15
N ASP A 84 14.05 5.97 0.35
CA ASP A 84 15.25 5.51 -0.36
C ASP A 84 15.25 3.99 -0.50
N ARG A 85 14.93 3.26 0.58
CA ARG A 85 14.83 1.79 0.57
C ARG A 85 13.77 1.30 -0.41
N LEU A 86 12.62 1.96 -0.46
CA LEU A 86 11.53 1.60 -1.38
C LEU A 86 11.90 1.89 -2.83
N THR A 87 12.60 3.00 -3.08
CA THR A 87 13.12 3.37 -4.41
C THR A 87 14.15 2.34 -4.91
N ASP A 88 15.10 1.96 -4.06
CA ASP A 88 16.08 0.91 -4.35
C ASP A 88 15.41 -0.44 -4.64
N MET A 89 14.41 -0.83 -3.84
CA MET A 89 13.63 -2.04 -4.08
C MET A 89 12.91 -2.02 -5.43
N LEU A 90 12.19 -0.96 -5.77
CA LEU A 90 11.51 -0.82 -7.07
C LEU A 90 12.50 -0.91 -8.24
N THR A 91 13.68 -0.31 -8.08
CA THR A 91 14.76 -0.37 -9.06
C THR A 91 15.25 -1.81 -9.26
N ARG A 92 15.51 -2.56 -8.17
CA ARG A 92 15.90 -3.98 -8.26
C ARG A 92 14.83 -4.86 -8.90
N LEU A 93 13.56 -4.55 -8.65
CA LEU A 93 12.42 -5.25 -9.27
C LEU A 93 12.17 -4.81 -10.72
N ARG A 94 12.86 -3.77 -11.20
CA ARG A 94 12.63 -3.13 -12.51
C ARG A 94 11.18 -2.66 -12.68
N ILE A 95 10.60 -2.16 -11.60
CA ILE A 95 9.24 -1.63 -11.58
C ILE A 95 9.31 -0.10 -11.64
N GLU A 96 8.85 0.47 -12.76
CA GLU A 96 8.70 1.92 -12.89
C GLU A 96 7.43 2.38 -12.16
N ALA A 97 7.60 3.03 -11.02
CA ALA A 97 6.48 3.55 -10.23
C ALA A 97 6.81 4.87 -9.54
N GLU A 98 5.80 5.73 -9.38
CA GLU A 98 5.88 6.96 -8.61
C GLU A 98 5.62 6.67 -7.13
N LEU A 99 6.49 7.17 -6.24
CA LEU A 99 6.26 7.13 -4.79
C LEU A 99 5.42 8.34 -4.35
N ALA A 100 4.16 8.09 -3.99
CA ALA A 100 3.19 9.10 -3.59
C ALA A 100 2.99 9.10 -2.05
N PRO A 101 3.49 10.12 -1.32
CA PRO A 101 3.33 10.22 0.13
C PRO A 101 1.87 10.29 0.57
N VAL A 102 1.57 9.68 1.71
CA VAL A 102 0.25 9.72 2.34
C VAL A 102 0.33 10.48 3.67
N GLN A 103 -0.03 11.76 3.65
CA GLN A 103 0.17 12.66 4.79
C GLN A 103 -0.70 12.27 6.00
N GLU A 104 -1.90 11.76 5.76
CA GLU A 104 -2.87 11.43 6.80
C GLU A 104 -2.49 10.15 7.57
N TRP A 105 -1.61 9.31 7.00
CA TRP A 105 -1.29 7.98 7.54
C TRP A 105 -0.82 8.03 9.00
N ARG A 106 0.18 8.87 9.28
CA ARG A 106 0.76 9.01 10.62
C ARG A 106 -0.31 9.36 11.65
N ARG A 107 -1.14 10.36 11.35
CA ARG A 107 -2.24 10.82 12.22
C ARG A 107 -3.28 9.73 12.44
N ILE A 108 -3.58 8.92 11.42
CA ILE A 108 -4.55 7.82 11.53
C ILE A 108 -4.02 6.72 12.45
N VAL A 109 -2.74 6.36 12.34
CA VAL A 109 -2.11 5.34 13.19
C VAL A 109 -1.94 5.83 14.64
N GLU A 110 -1.58 7.09 14.86
CA GLU A 110 -1.50 7.66 16.22
C GLU A 110 -2.86 7.64 16.93
N ARG A 111 -3.95 7.91 16.19
CA ARG A 111 -5.32 7.90 16.72
C ARG A 111 -5.88 6.49 16.94
N SER A 112 -5.38 5.48 16.22
CA SER A 112 -5.86 4.11 16.36
C SER A 112 -5.63 3.56 17.77
N ARG A 113 -4.58 4.02 18.46
CA ARG A 113 -4.27 3.69 19.86
C ARG A 113 -5.40 3.99 20.85
N HIS A 114 -6.30 4.90 20.49
CA HIS A 114 -7.36 5.40 21.37
C HIS A 114 -8.77 5.27 20.78
N SER A 115 -8.93 4.59 19.63
CA SER A 115 -10.22 4.47 18.94
C SER A 115 -10.62 3.02 18.71
N GLU A 116 -11.92 2.79 18.58
CA GLU A 116 -12.45 1.49 18.16
C GLU A 116 -11.96 1.15 16.74
N TRP A 117 -11.71 -0.14 16.48
CA TRP A 117 -11.15 -0.60 15.21
C TRP A 117 -12.02 -0.22 13.99
N GLU A 118 -13.35 -0.10 14.15
CA GLU A 118 -14.25 0.35 13.09
C GLU A 118 -14.01 1.81 12.69
N ALA A 119 -13.75 2.68 13.68
CA ALA A 119 -13.42 4.08 13.42
C ALA A 119 -12.08 4.19 12.69
N TYR A 120 -11.10 3.38 13.11
CA TYR A 120 -9.81 3.25 12.41
C TYR A 120 -9.98 2.80 10.95
N ALA A 121 -10.76 1.74 10.70
CA ALA A 121 -11.05 1.23 9.36
C ALA A 121 -11.74 2.29 8.47
N LYS A 122 -12.70 3.06 9.02
CA LYS A 122 -13.36 4.17 8.30
C LYS A 122 -12.40 5.31 7.95
N ASN A 123 -11.45 5.61 8.84
CA ASN A 123 -10.42 6.60 8.57
C ASN A 123 -9.47 6.14 7.44
N ILE A 124 -9.09 4.86 7.43
CA ILE A 124 -8.31 4.27 6.32
C ILE A 124 -9.08 4.38 5.01
N ASN A 125 -10.36 3.98 4.99
CA ASN A 125 -11.18 4.07 3.77
C ASN A 125 -11.27 5.51 3.26
N SER A 126 -11.52 6.47 4.14
CA SER A 126 -11.59 7.89 3.79
C SER A 126 -10.28 8.40 3.19
N MET A 127 -9.14 8.00 3.78
CA MET A 127 -7.80 8.31 3.26
C MET A 127 -7.56 7.72 1.87
N ILE A 128 -7.98 6.47 1.62
CA ILE A 128 -7.85 5.83 0.31
C ILE A 128 -8.69 6.59 -0.73
N LEU A 129 -9.96 6.89 -0.40
CA LEU A 129 -10.89 7.57 -1.31
C LEU A 129 -10.43 8.96 -1.71
N GLN A 130 -9.88 9.73 -0.77
CA GLN A 130 -9.35 11.09 -1.02
C GLN A 130 -8.26 11.12 -2.09
N GLN A 131 -7.59 10.00 -2.32
CA GLN A 131 -6.47 9.93 -3.25
C GLN A 131 -6.78 9.12 -4.52
N ALA A 132 -7.99 8.56 -4.63
CA ALA A 132 -8.37 7.58 -5.63
C ALA A 132 -9.12 8.15 -6.85
N GLU A 133 -9.33 9.47 -6.92
CA GLU A 133 -10.12 10.11 -7.99
C GLU A 133 -9.65 9.70 -9.39
N GLU A 134 -8.35 9.70 -9.64
CA GLU A 134 -7.76 9.39 -10.96
C GLU A 134 -7.28 7.93 -11.06
N THR A 135 -7.70 7.07 -10.14
CA THR A 135 -7.26 5.68 -10.01
C THR A 135 -8.20 4.72 -10.75
N ALA A 136 -7.65 3.92 -11.64
CA ALA A 136 -8.39 2.92 -12.43
C ALA A 136 -8.61 1.62 -11.66
N VAL A 137 -7.62 1.22 -10.86
CA VAL A 137 -7.61 0.01 -10.04
C VAL A 137 -6.71 0.24 -8.83
N THR A 138 -7.12 -0.30 -7.69
CA THR A 138 -6.38 -0.21 -6.42
C THR A 138 -5.95 -1.60 -6.00
N PHE A 139 -4.67 -1.77 -5.70
CA PHE A 139 -4.14 -2.96 -5.04
C PHE A 139 -3.96 -2.67 -3.56
N ILE A 140 -4.52 -3.53 -2.71
CA ILE A 140 -4.46 -3.39 -1.25
C ILE A 140 -3.94 -4.69 -0.66
N TYR A 141 -3.04 -4.57 0.32
CA TYR A 141 -2.57 -5.69 1.12
C TYR A 141 -3.74 -6.42 1.79
N LEU A 142 -3.86 -7.73 1.59
CA LEU A 142 -4.80 -8.59 2.28
C LEU A 142 -4.15 -9.13 3.55
N PRO A 143 -4.53 -8.62 4.74
CA PRO A 143 -3.98 -9.10 6.00
C PRO A 143 -4.37 -10.55 6.26
N ALA A 144 -3.48 -11.30 6.91
CA ALA A 144 -3.88 -12.57 7.52
C ALA A 144 -5.00 -12.29 8.55
N PRO A 145 -6.04 -13.14 8.63
CA PRO A 145 -7.14 -12.94 9.57
C PRO A 145 -6.63 -12.88 11.01
N SER A 146 -7.11 -11.90 11.78
CA SER A 146 -6.81 -11.80 13.21
C SER A 146 -7.61 -12.85 14.01
N PHE A 147 -7.17 -13.11 15.24
CA PHE A 147 -7.82 -14.05 16.15
C PHE A 147 -9.16 -13.57 16.72
N GLU A 148 -9.53 -12.30 16.48
CA GLU A 148 -10.72 -11.65 17.07
C GLU A 148 -12.06 -12.03 16.41
N GLY A 149 -12.02 -12.93 15.42
CA GLY A 149 -13.20 -13.56 14.83
C GLY A 149 -13.44 -13.20 13.37
N LYS A 150 -13.99 -14.17 12.63
CA LYS A 150 -14.22 -14.12 11.19
C LYS A 150 -15.10 -12.94 10.75
N GLU A 151 -16.13 -12.61 11.53
CA GLU A 151 -17.07 -11.51 11.21
C GLU A 151 -16.41 -10.13 11.30
N ALA A 152 -15.60 -9.89 12.34
CA ALA A 152 -14.86 -8.64 12.48
C ALA A 152 -13.85 -8.47 11.34
N TYR A 153 -13.18 -9.55 10.94
CA TYR A 153 -12.26 -9.54 9.81
C TYR A 153 -12.95 -9.18 8.48
N TYR A 154 -14.09 -9.81 8.15
CA TYR A 154 -14.80 -9.46 6.92
C TYR A 154 -15.37 -8.04 6.96
N LYS A 155 -15.91 -7.63 8.10
CA LYS A 155 -16.40 -6.25 8.28
C LYS A 155 -15.27 -5.23 8.13
N PHE A 156 -14.07 -5.53 8.61
CA PHE A 156 -12.88 -4.70 8.37
C PHE A 156 -12.58 -4.57 6.88
N LEU A 157 -12.50 -5.69 6.15
CA LEU A 157 -12.24 -5.69 4.71
C LEU A 157 -13.32 -4.95 3.92
N GLU A 158 -14.59 -5.13 4.30
CA GLU A 158 -15.73 -4.42 3.73
C GLU A 158 -15.59 -2.91 3.93
N ILE A 159 -15.30 -2.46 5.14
CA ILE A 159 -15.15 -1.03 5.44
C ILE A 159 -14.01 -0.41 4.63
N ILE A 160 -12.82 -1.02 4.61
CA ILE A 160 -11.66 -0.40 3.93
C ILE A 160 -11.82 -0.35 2.41
N THR A 161 -12.61 -1.26 1.82
CA THR A 161 -12.86 -1.34 0.37
C THR A 161 -14.16 -0.68 -0.09
N ASN A 162 -14.97 -0.15 0.84
CA ASN A 162 -16.23 0.48 0.51
C ASN A 162 -16.01 1.69 -0.43
N ASN A 163 -16.74 1.71 -1.55
CA ASN A 163 -16.70 2.76 -2.58
C ASN A 163 -15.32 3.06 -3.20
N THR A 164 -14.30 2.22 -2.96
CA THR A 164 -13.02 2.37 -3.65
C THR A 164 -13.20 2.13 -5.16
N PRO A 165 -12.24 2.54 -6.01
CA PRO A 165 -12.16 2.00 -7.37
C PRO A 165 -12.16 0.46 -7.36
N PRO A 166 -12.25 -0.22 -8.52
CA PRO A 166 -12.02 -1.66 -8.58
C PRO A 166 -10.79 -2.06 -7.77
N THR A 167 -10.98 -2.90 -6.75
CA THR A 167 -9.94 -3.22 -5.76
C THR A 167 -9.56 -4.69 -5.84
N ILE A 168 -8.26 -4.95 -5.80
CA ILE A 168 -7.67 -6.27 -5.72
C ILE A 168 -6.97 -6.38 -4.36
N LEU A 169 -7.51 -7.25 -3.49
CA LEU A 169 -6.89 -7.61 -2.23
C LEU A 169 -5.86 -8.74 -2.48
N VAL A 170 -4.61 -8.53 -2.07
CA VAL A 170 -3.50 -9.44 -2.40
C VAL A 170 -2.83 -9.97 -1.14
N HIS A 171 -2.63 -11.29 -1.06
CA HIS A 171 -1.84 -11.95 -0.03
C HIS A 171 -0.76 -12.82 -0.69
N GLY A 172 0.49 -12.70 -0.24
CA GLY A 172 1.61 -13.50 -0.74
C GLY A 172 1.99 -14.61 0.24
N ILE A 173 2.04 -15.86 -0.24
CA ILE A 173 2.34 -17.04 0.60
C ILE A 173 3.84 -17.38 0.58
N SER A 174 4.49 -17.24 -0.57
CA SER A 174 5.89 -17.64 -0.75
C SER A 174 6.63 -16.65 -1.64
N THR A 175 7.93 -16.50 -1.39
CA THR A 175 8.80 -15.63 -2.17
C THR A 175 8.94 -16.17 -3.60
N VAL A 176 8.51 -15.36 -4.57
CA VAL A 176 8.61 -15.66 -6.00
C VAL A 176 9.52 -14.67 -6.74
N THR A 177 10.15 -13.75 -6.01
CA THR A 177 11.10 -12.78 -6.55
C THR A 177 12.49 -13.42 -6.69
N SER A 178 12.92 -13.68 -7.93
CA SER A 178 14.34 -13.89 -8.22
C SER A 178 14.98 -12.55 -8.58
N THR A 179 15.96 -12.11 -7.80
CA THR A 179 16.80 -10.94 -8.11
C THR A 179 18.13 -11.34 -8.72
N THR A 180 18.32 -12.62 -9.07
CA THR A 180 19.56 -13.11 -9.66
C THR A 180 19.61 -12.73 -11.14
N LEU A 181 20.65 -11.99 -11.52
CA LEU A 181 21.02 -11.70 -12.91
C LEU A 181 21.60 -12.94 -13.59
#